data_AF-A0A427RWZ4-F1
#
_entry.id   AF-A0A427RWZ4-F1
#
_cell.length_a   1.000
_cell.length_b   1.000
_cell.length_c   1.000
_cell.angle_alpha   90.00
_cell.angle_beta   90.00
_cell.angle_gamma   90.00
#
_symmetry.space_group_name_H-M   'P 1'
#
loop_
_entity.id
_entity.type
_entity.pdbx_description
1 polymer ?
#
loop_
_entity_poly.entity_id
_entity_poly.type
_entity_poly.pdbx_seq_one_letter_code
_entity_poly.pdbx_strand_id
1 'polypeptide(L)'
;MKTLKFGIIGALFFIGLVGCTSDTNETKALNKEVSNTAQGETVSKKVMFQQKEVKKLEISRVNSKGVYNVINNENIKTIFTSMGSAEKKTLLLNQEAKNYIHSKMKVTYQDNSIQEFFVWIEPDGDIVIAKASDETHVEGYDLREDNSKKIFQFFEKEF
;
A
#
# COMPACT_ATOMS: atom_id res chain seq x y z
N MET A 1 -4.39 -23.92 39.39
CA MET A 1 -3.27 -24.48 38.60
C MET A 1 -3.65 -25.85 38.10
N LYS A 2 -3.71 -26.06 36.78
CA LYS A 2 -3.89 -27.38 36.15
C LYS A 2 -2.68 -27.60 35.24
N THR A 3 -1.91 -28.64 35.52
CA THR A 3 -0.72 -29.01 34.73
C THR A 3 -1.15 -29.75 33.48
N LEU A 4 -0.94 -29.12 32.31
CA LEU A 4 -1.11 -29.75 31.00
C LEU A 4 0.14 -30.59 30.70
N LYS A 5 -0.03 -31.89 30.44
CA LYS A 5 1.06 -32.77 30.01
C LYS A 5 1.25 -32.62 28.50
N PHE A 6 2.43 -32.14 28.11
CA PHE A 6 2.89 -32.14 26.72
C PHE A 6 3.36 -33.55 26.33
N GLY A 7 2.73 -34.13 25.32
CA GLY A 7 3.20 -35.35 24.69
C GLY A 7 4.33 -35.03 23.71
N ILE A 8 5.53 -35.53 24.01
CA ILE A 8 6.68 -35.54 23.11
C ILE A 8 6.48 -36.69 22.13
N ILE A 9 6.29 -36.39 20.84
CA ILE A 9 6.44 -37.36 19.76
C ILE A 9 7.62 -36.92 18.89
N GLY A 10 8.57 -37.85 18.78
CA GLY A 10 9.92 -37.66 18.30
C GLY A 10 10.04 -37.42 16.80
N ALA A 11 11.24 -36.97 16.47
CA ALA A 11 11.72 -36.48 15.19
C ALA A 11 11.67 -37.51 14.06
N LEU A 12 11.55 -37.00 12.83
CA LEU A 12 12.15 -37.62 11.65
C LEU A 12 12.85 -36.54 10.82
N PHE A 13 14.19 -36.59 10.85
CA PHE A 13 15.07 -35.87 9.96
C PHE A 13 14.94 -36.45 8.54
N PHE A 14 14.78 -35.59 7.54
CA PHE A 14 15.33 -35.84 6.21
C PHE A 14 16.04 -34.58 5.72
N ILE A 15 17.37 -34.68 5.71
CA ILE A 15 18.29 -33.76 5.07
C ILE A 15 18.25 -34.10 3.58
N GLY A 16 17.83 -33.13 2.76
CA GLY A 16 17.95 -33.20 1.31
C GLY A 16 18.70 -31.97 0.81
N LEU A 17 20.01 -31.93 1.04
CA LEU A 17 20.91 -31.07 0.28
C LEU A 17 21.26 -31.80 -1.01
N VAL A 18 20.78 -31.29 -2.14
CA VAL A 18 21.38 -31.56 -3.44
C VAL A 18 21.76 -30.22 -4.04
N GLY A 19 23.06 -29.94 -3.99
CA GLY A 19 23.69 -28.99 -4.89
C GLY A 19 24.12 -29.73 -6.15
N CYS A 20 23.81 -29.16 -7.31
CA CYS A 20 24.55 -29.42 -8.55
C CYS A 20 24.84 -28.07 -9.19
N THR A 21 26.09 -27.65 -9.08
CA THR A 21 26.72 -26.73 -10.03
C THR A 21 27.32 -27.57 -11.15
N SER A 22 27.10 -27.16 -12.40
CA SER A 22 27.98 -27.45 -13.52
C SER A 22 27.63 -26.49 -14.66
N ASP A 23 28.52 -25.54 -14.91
CA ASP A 23 28.61 -24.83 -16.18
C ASP A 23 29.09 -25.77 -17.30
N THR A 24 28.60 -25.52 -18.52
CA THR A 24 29.30 -25.46 -19.82
C THR A 24 28.54 -26.09 -21.00
N ASN A 25 28.04 -25.17 -21.84
CA ASN A 25 28.17 -25.06 -23.30
C ASN A 25 27.45 -25.99 -24.30
N GLU A 26 26.95 -25.29 -25.34
CA GLU A 26 26.76 -25.69 -26.75
C GLU A 26 25.51 -26.56 -27.12
N THR A 27 24.66 -26.28 -28.12
CA THR A 27 24.53 -25.19 -29.14
C THR A 27 23.13 -25.28 -29.81
N LYS A 28 22.66 -24.17 -30.40
CA LYS A 28 21.72 -24.00 -31.55
C LYS A 28 20.20 -24.24 -31.26
N ALA A 29 19.27 -23.35 -31.60
CA ALA A 29 19.27 -22.25 -32.55
C ALA A 29 18.18 -21.18 -32.25
N LEU A 30 18.62 -19.91 -32.24
CA LEU A 30 18.12 -18.82 -33.08
C LEU A 30 16.64 -18.38 -32.96
N ASN A 31 16.35 -17.56 -31.94
CA ASN A 31 15.43 -16.44 -32.08
C ASN A 31 16.14 -15.16 -31.62
N LYS A 32 16.34 -14.27 -32.58
CA LYS A 32 16.81 -12.89 -32.48
C LYS A 32 16.05 -12.12 -31.40
N GLU A 33 16.70 -11.77 -30.30
CA GLU A 33 16.40 -10.52 -29.62
C GLU A 33 17.70 -9.76 -29.41
N VAL A 34 17.78 -8.66 -30.16
CA VAL A 34 18.91 -7.75 -30.23
C VAL A 34 19.03 -7.09 -28.86
N SER A 35 20.17 -7.30 -28.23
CA SER A 35 20.67 -6.43 -27.17
C SER A 35 20.78 -5.00 -27.72
N ASN A 36 19.81 -4.16 -27.39
CA ASN A 36 20.00 -2.72 -27.45
C ASN A 36 20.46 -2.26 -26.07
N THR A 37 21.76 -2.04 -25.96
CA THR A 37 22.37 -1.18 -24.94
C THR A 37 21.83 0.25 -25.05
N ALA A 38 21.64 0.86 -23.87
CA ALA A 38 21.62 2.30 -23.62
C ALA A 38 20.43 3.11 -24.15
N GLN A 39 19.39 3.23 -23.31
CA GLN A 39 18.90 4.55 -22.91
C GLN A 39 18.23 4.42 -21.55
N GLY A 40 18.75 5.12 -20.55
CA GLY A 40 18.16 5.21 -19.21
C GLY A 40 16.84 5.98 -19.27
N GLU A 41 15.81 5.36 -19.84
CA GLU A 41 14.44 5.74 -19.56
C GLU A 41 14.08 5.04 -18.24
N THR A 42 14.04 5.82 -17.16
CA THR A 42 13.26 5.46 -15.99
C THR A 42 11.82 5.28 -16.45
N VAL A 43 11.47 4.09 -16.95
CA VAL A 43 10.09 3.66 -17.14
C VAL A 43 9.49 3.69 -15.74
N SER A 44 8.83 4.80 -15.43
CA SER A 44 8.25 5.02 -14.13
C SER A 44 7.27 3.89 -13.88
N LYS A 45 7.59 3.00 -12.94
CA LYS A 45 6.82 1.79 -12.70
C LYS A 45 5.39 2.20 -12.37
N LYS A 46 4.44 1.76 -13.20
CA LYS A 46 3.01 2.02 -13.03
C LYS A 46 2.56 1.57 -11.64
N VAL A 47 1.79 2.40 -10.95
CA VAL A 47 1.25 2.07 -9.62
C VAL A 47 -0.19 1.58 -9.80
N MET A 48 -0.48 0.41 -9.23
CA MET A 48 -1.82 -0.20 -9.27
C MET A 48 -2.46 -0.13 -7.89
N PHE A 49 -3.75 0.17 -7.85
CA PHE A 49 -4.56 0.10 -6.64
C PHE A 49 -5.98 -0.34 -7.00
N GLN A 50 -6.53 -1.32 -6.27
CA GLN A 50 -7.83 -1.94 -6.57
C GLN A 50 -7.97 -2.35 -8.04
N GLN A 51 -6.93 -2.98 -8.58
CA GLN A 51 -6.85 -3.45 -9.99
C GLN A 51 -6.92 -2.34 -11.04
N LYS A 52 -6.80 -1.06 -10.65
CA LYS A 52 -6.76 0.09 -11.56
C LYS A 52 -5.41 0.80 -11.52
N GLU A 53 -4.95 1.27 -12.68
CA GLU A 53 -3.73 2.08 -12.77
C GLU A 53 -4.00 3.49 -12.24
N VAL A 54 -3.19 3.93 -11.28
CA VAL A 54 -3.29 5.25 -10.67
C VAL A 54 -2.56 6.26 -11.53
N LYS A 55 -3.27 7.33 -11.90
CA LYS A 55 -2.74 8.46 -12.67
C LYS A 55 -2.27 9.60 -11.76
N LYS A 56 -3.01 9.87 -10.67
CA LYS A 56 -2.74 10.98 -9.76
C LYS A 56 -3.27 10.69 -8.36
N LEU A 57 -2.55 11.17 -7.35
CA LEU A 57 -3.00 11.21 -5.96
C LEU A 57 -2.94 12.65 -5.43
N GLU A 58 -4.04 13.13 -4.85
CA GLU A 58 -4.15 14.44 -4.24
C GLU A 58 -4.54 14.28 -2.76
N ILE A 59 -3.92 15.05 -1.88
CA ILE A 59 -4.25 15.11 -0.45
C ILE A 59 -4.58 16.55 -0.11
N SER A 60 -5.72 16.79 0.52
CA SER A 60 -6.13 18.11 0.99
C SER A 60 -6.63 18.04 2.43
N ARG A 61 -6.23 18.99 3.27
CA ARG A 61 -6.79 19.07 4.63
C ARG A 61 -8.21 19.63 4.56
N VAL A 62 -9.12 19.12 5.39
CA VAL A 62 -10.53 19.56 5.39
C VAL A 62 -10.66 21.06 5.74
N ASN A 63 -9.77 21.57 6.60
CA ASN A 63 -9.78 22.94 7.08
C ASN A 63 -8.69 23.84 6.45
N SER A 64 -8.05 23.42 5.35
CA SER A 64 -7.12 24.26 4.57
C SER A 64 -7.57 24.37 3.11
N LYS A 65 -7.20 25.47 2.46
CA LYS A 65 -7.36 25.63 1.00
C LYS A 65 -6.21 24.96 0.21
N GLY A 66 -5.15 24.53 0.90
CA GLY A 66 -4.00 23.87 0.30
C GLY A 66 -4.32 22.47 -0.21
N VAL A 67 -3.97 22.20 -1.46
CA VAL A 67 -4.00 20.85 -2.06
C VAL A 67 -2.58 20.42 -2.37
N TYR A 68 -2.20 19.27 -1.85
CA TYR A 68 -0.93 18.64 -2.12
C TYR A 68 -1.06 17.56 -3.16
N ASN A 69 -0.33 17.74 -4.26
CA ASN A 69 -0.26 16.74 -5.31
C ASN A 69 0.88 15.79 -4.98
N VAL A 70 0.55 14.53 -4.68
CA VAL A 70 1.54 13.46 -4.59
C VAL A 70 1.75 12.93 -6.01
N ILE A 71 2.76 13.48 -6.69
CA ILE A 71 3.06 13.17 -8.10
C ILE A 71 4.19 12.16 -8.27
N ASN A 72 4.95 11.87 -7.21
CA ASN A 72 6.04 10.91 -7.25
C ASN A 72 5.49 9.47 -7.09
N ASN A 73 5.75 8.62 -8.08
CA ASN A 73 5.25 7.24 -8.11
C ASN A 73 5.73 6.38 -6.92
N GLU A 74 6.92 6.62 -6.36
CA GLU A 74 7.39 5.91 -5.17
C GLU A 74 6.59 6.29 -3.94
N ASN A 75 6.22 7.57 -3.79
CA ASN A 75 5.36 8.03 -2.70
C ASN A 75 3.94 7.44 -2.85
N ILE A 76 3.36 7.49 -4.05
CA ILE A 76 2.05 6.88 -4.33
C ILE A 76 2.09 5.38 -4.03
N LYS A 77 3.13 4.67 -4.48
CA LYS A 77 3.32 3.25 -4.21
C LYS A 77 3.44 2.97 -2.72
N THR A 78 4.17 3.79 -1.98
CA THR A 78 4.35 3.64 -0.53
C THR A 78 3.00 3.75 0.19
N ILE A 79 2.18 4.76 -0.16
CA ILE A 79 0.84 4.94 0.39
C ILE A 79 -0.04 3.71 0.15
N PHE A 80 -0.15 3.25 -1.09
CA PHE A 80 -1.02 2.10 -1.39
C PHE A 80 -0.46 0.77 -0.89
N THR A 81 0.86 0.63 -0.74
CA THR A 81 1.45 -0.55 -0.11
C THR A 81 1.10 -0.58 1.37
N SER A 82 1.24 0.54 2.08
CA SER A 82 0.84 0.65 3.50
C SER A 82 -0.65 0.39 3.70
N MET A 83 -1.52 0.89 2.81
CA MET A 83 -2.96 0.58 2.85
C MET A 83 -3.22 -0.90 2.55
N GLY A 84 -2.54 -1.47 1.57
CA GLY A 84 -2.71 -2.88 1.18
C GLY A 84 -2.28 -3.87 2.26
N SER A 85 -1.34 -3.48 3.13
CA SER A 85 -0.88 -4.26 4.29
C SER A 85 -1.59 -3.92 5.60
N ALA A 86 -2.50 -2.95 5.59
CA ALA A 86 -3.22 -2.51 6.78
C ALA A 86 -4.31 -3.50 7.18
N GLU A 87 -4.71 -3.46 8.46
CA GLU A 87 -5.90 -4.16 8.90
C GLU A 87 -7.12 -3.49 8.27
N LYS A 88 -8.07 -4.29 7.78
CA LYS A 88 -9.32 -3.79 7.26
C LYS A 88 -10.41 -3.86 8.31
N LYS A 89 -11.16 -2.77 8.48
CA LYS A 89 -12.24 -2.67 9.47
C LYS A 89 -13.49 -2.07 8.89
N THR A 90 -14.63 -2.45 9.46
CA THR A 90 -15.87 -1.71 9.28
C THR A 90 -15.85 -0.51 10.23
N LEU A 91 -15.96 0.69 9.67
CA LEU A 91 -15.93 1.96 10.39
C LEU A 91 -17.31 2.58 10.40
N LEU A 92 -17.66 3.23 11.52
CA LEU A 92 -18.86 4.03 11.66
C LEU A 92 -18.58 5.45 11.14
N LEU A 93 -19.25 5.85 10.06
CA LEU A 93 -19.10 7.15 9.41
C LEU A 93 -20.28 8.08 9.71
N ASN A 94 -20.61 8.21 11.00
CA ASN A 94 -21.64 9.13 11.48
C ASN A 94 -21.15 10.59 11.45
N GLN A 95 -22.04 11.53 11.81
CA GLN A 95 -21.71 12.96 11.78
C GLN A 95 -20.53 13.32 12.71
N GLU A 96 -20.43 12.66 13.85
CA GLU A 96 -19.33 12.83 14.79
C GLU A 96 -18.00 12.44 14.14
N ALA A 97 -17.91 11.24 13.54
CA ALA A 97 -16.71 10.80 12.82
C ALA A 97 -16.33 11.77 11.70
N LYS A 98 -17.32 12.30 10.95
CA LYS A 98 -17.08 13.27 9.88
C LYS A 98 -16.48 14.59 10.38
N ASN A 99 -16.77 15.01 11.61
CA ASN A 99 -16.21 16.24 12.18
C ASN A 99 -14.71 16.13 12.50
N TYR A 100 -14.17 14.92 12.62
CA TYR A 100 -12.76 14.66 12.94
C TYR A 100 -11.91 14.29 11.72
N ILE A 101 -12.45 14.41 10.50
CA ILE A 101 -11.67 14.15 9.28
C ILE A 101 -10.54 15.18 9.20
N HIS A 102 -9.31 14.69 9.15
CA HIS A 102 -8.12 15.54 9.03
C HIS A 102 -7.87 15.91 7.58
N SER A 103 -7.95 14.92 6.68
CA SER A 103 -7.67 15.09 5.26
C SER A 103 -8.63 14.31 4.38
N LYS A 104 -8.75 14.77 3.14
CA LYS A 104 -9.34 14.05 2.01
C LYS A 104 -8.20 13.60 1.10
N MET A 105 -8.28 12.36 0.65
CA MET A 105 -7.36 11.80 -0.34
C MET A 105 -8.16 11.47 -1.60
N LYS A 106 -7.76 12.01 -2.74
CA LYS A 106 -8.42 11.81 -4.04
C LYS A 106 -7.49 11.07 -4.98
N VAL A 107 -7.92 9.89 -5.38
CA VAL A 107 -7.25 9.04 -6.36
C VAL A 107 -7.91 9.26 -7.72
N THR A 108 -7.13 9.68 -8.71
CA THR A 108 -7.57 9.69 -10.11
C THR A 108 -6.89 8.54 -10.83
N TYR A 109 -7.67 7.66 -11.45
CA TYR A 109 -7.17 6.53 -12.22
C TYR A 109 -6.94 6.91 -13.70
N GLN A 110 -6.27 6.04 -14.46
CA GLN A 110 -6.02 6.28 -15.90
C GLN A 110 -7.31 6.36 -16.73
N ASP A 111 -8.36 5.63 -16.34
CA ASP A 111 -9.70 5.71 -16.95
C ASP A 111 -10.45 7.01 -16.59
N ASN A 112 -9.79 7.93 -15.87
CA ASN A 112 -10.31 9.16 -15.30
C ASN A 112 -11.43 8.97 -14.27
N SER A 113 -11.68 7.73 -13.81
CA SER A 113 -12.51 7.52 -12.64
C SER A 113 -11.82 8.06 -11.39
N ILE A 114 -12.62 8.50 -10.42
CA ILE A 114 -12.16 9.13 -9.19
C ILE A 114 -12.63 8.30 -8.00
N GLN A 115 -11.73 8.07 -7.05
CA GLN A 115 -12.06 7.52 -5.73
C GLN A 115 -11.56 8.47 -4.65
N GLU A 116 -12.46 8.91 -3.78
CA GLU A 116 -12.12 9.73 -2.63
C GLU A 116 -12.09 8.90 -1.34
N PHE A 117 -11.26 9.33 -0.41
CA PHE A 117 -11.10 8.75 0.92
C PHE A 117 -11.09 9.86 1.98
N PHE A 118 -11.63 9.54 3.14
CA PHE A 118 -11.47 10.32 4.35
C PHE A 118 -10.32 9.75 5.17
N VAL A 119 -9.54 10.64 5.78
CA VAL A 119 -8.35 10.30 6.56
C VAL A 119 -8.47 10.93 7.94
N TRP A 120 -8.30 10.10 8.96
CA TRP A 120 -8.16 10.50 10.36
C TRP A 120 -6.73 10.20 10.81
N ILE A 121 -6.19 11.11 11.61
CA ILE A 121 -4.91 10.92 12.28
C ILE A 121 -5.22 10.81 13.77
N GLU A 122 -4.86 9.68 14.37
CA GLU A 122 -5.04 9.43 15.79
C GLU A 122 -3.92 10.14 16.60
N PRO A 123 -4.14 10.41 17.90
CA PRO A 123 -3.16 11.14 18.72
C PRO A 123 -1.78 10.48 18.83
N ASP A 124 -1.70 9.16 18.65
CA ASP A 124 -0.46 8.37 18.65
C ASP A 124 0.22 8.31 17.28
N GLY A 125 -0.38 8.93 16.26
CA GLY A 125 0.11 8.98 14.89
C GLY A 125 -0.38 7.85 14.00
N ASP A 126 -1.24 6.97 14.49
CA ASP A 126 -1.93 5.99 13.66
C ASP A 126 -2.91 6.67 12.70
N ILE A 127 -3.18 6.01 11.58
CA ILE A 127 -3.95 6.59 10.48
C ILE A 127 -5.10 5.67 10.12
N VAL A 128 -6.30 6.23 10.11
CA VAL A 128 -7.48 5.54 9.61
C VAL A 128 -7.86 6.14 8.26
N ILE A 129 -8.07 5.30 7.25
CA ILE A 129 -8.47 5.72 5.90
C ILE A 129 -9.74 4.98 5.51
N ALA A 130 -10.82 5.71 5.23
CA ALA A 130 -12.08 5.12 4.79
C ALA A 130 -12.47 5.62 3.41
N LYS A 131 -13.15 4.78 2.63
CA LYS A 131 -13.77 5.23 1.38
C LYS A 131 -14.74 6.37 1.70
N ALA A 132 -14.66 7.49 0.97
CA ALA A 132 -15.65 8.54 1.08
C ALA A 132 -17.00 8.00 0.60
N SER A 133 -18.01 8.09 1.47
CA SER A 133 -19.35 7.57 1.24
C SER A 133 -20.37 8.33 2.10
N ASP A 134 -21.63 8.27 1.68
CA ASP A 134 -22.77 8.70 2.50
C ASP A 134 -23.33 7.56 3.35
N GLU A 135 -22.83 6.34 3.18
CA GLU A 135 -23.17 5.19 4.00
C GLU A 135 -22.66 5.36 5.45
N THR A 136 -23.48 4.90 6.40
CA THR A 136 -23.13 4.95 7.83
C THR A 136 -22.02 3.98 8.21
N HIS A 137 -21.86 2.87 7.49
CA HIS A 137 -20.82 1.87 7.73
C HIS A 137 -20.02 1.66 6.46
N VAL A 138 -18.71 1.79 6.55
CA VAL A 138 -17.81 1.67 5.40
C VAL A 138 -16.61 0.79 5.74
N GLU A 139 -16.09 0.08 4.74
CA GLU A 139 -14.78 -0.56 4.87
C GLU A 139 -13.68 0.51 4.84
N GLY A 140 -12.76 0.43 5.80
CA GLY A 140 -11.58 1.27 5.87
C GLY A 140 -10.34 0.48 6.26
N TYR A 141 -9.24 1.19 6.23
CA TYR A 141 -7.89 0.72 6.52
C TYR A 141 -7.48 1.34 7.86
N ASP A 142 -7.08 0.50 8.80
CA ASP A 142 -6.51 0.88 10.09
C ASP A 142 -4.99 0.66 9.99
N LEU A 143 -4.27 1.75 9.71
CA LEU A 143 -2.83 1.75 9.50
C LEU A 143 -2.14 2.03 10.83
N ARG A 144 -1.51 0.99 11.37
CA ARG A 144 -0.79 1.05 12.64
C ARG A 144 0.71 0.96 12.47
N GLU A 145 1.43 1.46 13.48
CA GLU A 145 2.87 1.27 13.65
C GLU A 145 3.68 1.67 12.39
N ASP A 146 4.34 0.71 11.73
CA ASP A 146 5.19 0.96 10.58
C ASP A 146 4.39 1.41 9.35
N ASN A 147 3.12 1.01 9.23
CA ASN A 147 2.30 1.37 8.06
C ASN A 147 1.89 2.84 8.12
N SER A 148 1.50 3.36 9.29
CA SER A 148 1.19 4.77 9.51
C SER A 148 2.46 5.63 9.41
N LYS A 149 3.55 5.26 10.10
CA LYS A 149 4.82 6.01 10.11
C LYS A 149 5.38 6.30 8.72
N LYS A 150 5.33 5.33 7.80
CA LYS A 150 5.83 5.49 6.41
C LYS A 150 5.12 6.60 5.64
N ILE A 151 3.87 6.88 5.98
CA ILE A 151 3.00 7.75 5.17
C ILE A 151 2.53 9.00 5.92
N PHE A 152 2.77 9.07 7.23
CA PHE A 152 2.36 10.18 8.11
C PHE A 152 2.73 11.55 7.56
N GLN A 153 3.97 11.70 7.07
CA GLN A 153 4.49 12.95 6.49
C GLN A 153 3.68 13.47 5.29
N PHE A 154 2.87 12.64 4.63
CA PHE A 154 2.03 13.09 3.51
C PHE A 154 0.74 13.77 3.98
N PHE A 155 0.33 13.54 5.23
CA PHE A 155 -0.88 14.08 5.84
C PHE A 155 -0.58 15.17 6.89
N GLU A 156 0.60 15.14 7.48
CA GLU A 156 1.06 16.13 8.47
C GLU A 156 1.54 17.44 7.86
N LYS A 157 1.91 17.49 6.57
CA LYS A 157 2.40 18.75 5.98
C LYS A 157 1.36 19.86 6.09
N GLU A 158 1.77 21.00 6.65
CA GLU A 158 1.01 22.24 6.54
C GLU A 158 1.13 22.74 5.10
N PHE A 159 -0.01 22.82 4.41
CA PHE A 159 -0.12 23.43 3.08
C PHE A 159 -0.76 24.80 3.20
#